data_AF-L1N8H2-F1
#
_entry.id   AF-L1N8H2-F1
#
_cell.length_a   1.000
_cell.length_b   1.000
_cell.length_c   1.000
_cell.angle_alpha   90.00
_cell.angle_beta   90.00
_cell.angle_gamma   90.00
#
_symmetry.space_group_name_H-M   'P 1'
#
loop_
_entity.id
_entity.type
_entity.pdbx_description
1 polymer ?
#
loop_
_entity_poly.entity_id
_entity_poly.type
_entity_poly.pdbx_seq_one_letter_code
_entity_poly.pdbx_strand_id
1 'polypeptide(L)' 'MTYFTNEDLKPSEQTLHVIREIAHCYRTIYVNGEWKAYCLN' A
#
# COMPACT_ATOMS: atom_id res chain seq x y z
N MET A 1 8.04 -16.36 15.39
CA MET A 1 7.88 -15.41 14.27
C MET A 1 7.17 -14.17 14.79
N THR A 2 7.91 -13.11 15.08
CA THR A 2 7.40 -11.86 15.68
C THR A 2 7.30 -10.75 14.63
N TYR A 3 6.80 -11.08 13.43
CA TYR A 3 6.71 -10.16 12.30
C TYR A 3 5.28 -9.96 11.78
N PHE A 4 4.32 -10.69 12.34
CA PHE A 4 2.92 -10.51 11.99
C PHE A 4 2.22 -9.69 13.07
N THR A 5 1.59 -8.61 12.60
CA THR A 5 0.73 -7.70 13.35
C THR A 5 -0.26 -8.50 14.19
N ASN A 6 -0.47 -8.13 15.47
CA ASN A 6 -1.53 -8.70 16.29
C ASN A 6 -2.87 -8.69 15.52
N GLU A 7 -3.61 -9.79 15.57
CA GLU A 7 -4.79 -10.08 14.72
C GLU A 7 -5.99 -9.12 14.89
N ASP A 8 -5.89 -8.06 15.69
CA ASP A 8 -7.01 -7.16 16.01
C ASP A 8 -6.73 -5.66 15.84
N LEU A 9 -5.86 -5.27 14.90
CA LEU A 9 -5.93 -3.88 14.41
C LEU A 9 -7.12 -3.76 13.45
N LYS A 10 -8.26 -3.30 13.98
CA LYS A 10 -9.41 -2.81 13.21
C LYS A 10 -9.27 -1.29 13.05
N PRO A 11 -8.47 -0.79 12.09
CA PRO A 11 -8.37 0.63 11.84
C PRO A 11 -9.75 1.23 11.57
N SER A 12 -9.93 2.52 11.90
CA SER A 12 -11.17 3.21 11.57
C SER A 12 -11.36 3.30 10.05
N GLU A 13 -12.60 3.47 9.60
CA GLU A 13 -12.87 3.70 8.17
C GLU A 13 -12.13 4.92 7.61
N GLN A 14 -11.87 5.94 8.44
CA GLN A 14 -11.05 7.09 8.07
C GLN A 14 -9.60 6.67 7.77
N THR A 15 -9.00 5.85 8.63
CA THR A 15 -7.65 5.32 8.40
C THR A 15 -7.61 4.45 7.15
N LEU A 16 -8.63 3.59 6.94
CA LEU A 16 -8.72 2.78 5.73
C LEU A 16 -8.90 3.63 4.47
N HIS A 17 -9.66 4.72 4.54
CA HIS A 17 -9.82 5.65 3.43
C HIS A 17 -8.47 6.25 3.00
N VAL A 18 -7.69 6.77 3.95
CA VAL A 18 -6.35 7.32 3.68
C VAL A 18 -5.42 6.26 3.08
N ILE A 19 -5.42 5.03 3.61
CA ILE A 19 -4.61 3.93 3.05
C ILE A 19 -5.00 3.64 1.60
N ARG A 20 -6.31 3.62 1.29
CA ARG A 20 -6.80 3.40 -0.08
C ARG A 20 -6.35 4.52 -1.02
N GLU A 21 -6.50 5.78 -0.61
CA GLU A 21 -6.03 6.93 -1.40
C GLU A 21 -4.54 6.82 -1.73
N ILE A 22 -3.70 6.52 -0.71
CA ILE A 22 -2.27 6.32 -0.91
C ILE A 22 -2.01 5.15 -1.88
N ALA A 23 -2.68 4.01 -1.69
CA ALA A 23 -2.50 2.84 -2.55
C ALA A 23 -2.89 3.11 -4.01
N HIS A 24 -3.91 3.92 -4.27
CA HIS A 24 -4.32 4.31 -5.62
C HIS A 24 -3.28 5.16 -6.35
N CYS A 25 -2.43 5.88 -5.62
CA CYS A 25 -1.31 6.62 -6.18
C CYS A 25 -0.16 5.70 -6.62
N TYR A 26 -0.05 4.48 -6.07
CA TYR A 26 1.00 3.55 -6.47
C TYR A 26 0.60 2.73 -7.71
N ARG A 27 1.52 2.65 -8.68
CA ARG A 27 1.42 1.76 -9.84
C ARG A 27 2.70 0.97 -10.03
N THR A 28 2.57 -0.31 -10.36
CA THR A 28 3.68 -1.12 -10.85
C THR A 28 3.81 -0.94 -12.35
N ILE A 29 4.97 -0.45 -12.80
CA ILE A 29 5.26 -0.21 -14.22
C ILE A 29 6.49 -1.02 -14.58
N TYR A 30 6.47 -1.66 -15.75
CA TYR A 30 7.63 -2.34 -16.31
C TYR A 30 8.48 -1.33 -17.08
N VAL A 31 9.67 -1.04 -16.59
CA VAL A 31 10.59 -0.05 -17.19
C VAL A 31 11.99 -0.64 -17.24
N ASN A 32 12.66 -0.53 -18.38
CA ASN A 32 14.04 -0.98 -18.59
C ASN A 32 14.31 -2.45 -18.18
N GLY A 33 13.34 -3.34 -18.41
CA GLY A 33 13.49 -4.77 -18.12
C GLY A 33 13.08 -5.18 -16.69
N GLU A 34 12.62 -4.25 -15.86
CA GLU A 34 12.28 -4.50 -14.45
C GLU A 34 10.89 -3.96 -14.09
N TRP A 35 10.17 -4.68 -13.24
CA TRP A 35 8.95 -4.17 -12.60
C TRP A 35 9.32 -3.25 -11.44
N LYS A 36 8.85 -2.01 -11.48
CA LYS A 36 9.10 -1.01 -10.43
C LYS A 36 7.79 -0.42 -9.93
N ALA A 37 7.70 -0.21 -8.63
CA ALA A 37 6.60 0.52 -8.02
C ALA A 37 6.90 2.03 -8.08
N TYR A 38 5.93 2.80 -8.58
CA TYR A 38 6.00 4.25 -8.66
C TYR A 38 4.79 4.87 -7.97
N CYS A 39 5.01 5.94 -7.21
CA CYS A 39 3.95 6.85 -6.78
C CYS A 39 3.71 7.87 -7.91
N LEU A 40 2.48 7.93 -8.42
CA LEU A 40 2.07 8.77 -9.55
C LEU A 40 1.27 10.01 -9.11
N ASN A 41 1.40 10.43 -7.85
CA ASN A 41 0.83 11.67 -7.33
C ASN A 41 1.72 12.88 -7.59
#